data_AF-A0A1Y1KSD7-F1
#
_entry.id   AF-A0A1Y1KSD7-F1
#
_cell.length_a   1.000
_cell.length_b   1.000
_cell.length_c   1.000
_cell.angle_alpha   90.00
_cell.angle_beta   90.00
_cell.angle_gamma   90.00
#
_symmetry.space_group_name_H-M   'P 1'
#
loop_
_entity.id
_entity.type
_entity.pdbx_description
1 polymer ?
#
loop_
_entity_poly.entity_id
_entity_poly.type
_entity_poly.pdbx_seq_one_letter_code
_entity_poly.pdbx_strand_id
1 'polypeptide(L)'
;VANQKAPSADYKVVKAQLQEQKFLKKMLLDRQHSMSSLFSMGNEIAKEAEPKERKAIEKQLKDLIGRFDALTEGAQQRTLDLERAMHVAKQFQDKLVPLQDWLDRSERKVKDMELIPTDEEKI
;
A
#
# COMPACT_ATOMS: atom_id res chain seq x y z
N VAL A 1 -8.37 -0.15 -6.36
CA VAL A 1 -7.50 0.95 -5.88
C VAL A 1 -8.28 2.07 -5.22
N ALA A 2 -9.31 2.64 -5.89
CA ALA A 2 -10.09 3.78 -5.36
C ALA A 2 -10.74 3.56 -3.98
N ASN A 3 -11.11 2.33 -3.62
CA ASN A 3 -11.73 2.02 -2.33
C ASN A 3 -10.72 1.61 -1.24
N GLN A 4 -9.40 1.60 -1.53
CA GLN A 4 -8.39 1.30 -0.53
C GLN A 4 -8.06 2.55 0.29
N LYS A 5 -7.82 2.38 1.58
CA LYS A 5 -7.36 3.48 2.45
C LYS A 5 -6.03 4.04 1.93
N ALA A 6 -5.83 5.34 2.16
CA ALA A 6 -4.59 6.04 1.89
C ALA A 6 -3.39 5.37 2.59
N PRO A 7 -2.15 5.53 2.08
CA PRO A 7 -0.94 5.11 2.79
C PRO A 7 -0.91 5.63 4.23
N SER A 8 -0.71 4.73 5.20
CA SER A 8 -0.64 5.11 6.61
C SER A 8 0.73 5.67 6.97
N ALA A 9 0.76 6.59 7.94
CA ALA A 9 2.01 7.04 8.57
C ALA A 9 2.49 6.07 9.67
N ASP A 10 1.63 5.18 10.17
CA ASP A 10 2.02 4.14 11.13
C ASP A 10 2.75 3.01 10.39
N TYR A 11 3.96 2.69 10.85
CA TYR A 11 4.80 1.67 10.22
C TYR A 11 4.13 0.28 10.14
N LYS A 12 3.45 -0.16 11.20
CA LYS A 12 2.80 -1.48 11.21
C LYS A 12 1.64 -1.50 10.22
N VAL A 13 0.88 -0.41 10.14
CA VAL A 13 -0.26 -0.30 9.23
C VAL A 13 0.20 -0.23 7.77
N VAL A 14 1.17 0.62 7.42
CA VAL A 14 1.67 0.71 6.03
C VAL A 14 2.38 -0.58 5.59
N LYS A 15 3.02 -1.29 6.52
CA LYS A 15 3.56 -2.64 6.27
C LYS A 15 2.46 -3.63 5.90
N ALA A 16 1.32 -3.61 6.59
CA ALA A 16 0.17 -4.46 6.25
C ALA A 16 -0.42 -4.08 4.90
N GLN A 17 -0.60 -2.78 4.64
CA GLN A 17 -1.08 -2.27 3.35
C GLN A 17 -0.18 -2.70 2.18
N LEU A 18 1.14 -2.77 2.37
CA LEU A 18 2.08 -3.29 1.37
C LEU A 18 1.89 -4.79 1.09
N GLN A 19 1.58 -5.60 2.10
CA GLN A 19 1.33 -7.03 1.89
C GLN A 19 0.03 -7.25 1.12
N GLU A 20 -1.04 -6.53 1.46
CA GLU A 20 -2.29 -6.53 0.70
C GLU A 20 -2.07 -6.09 -0.75
N GLN A 21 -1.23 -5.07 -0.96
CA GLN A 21 -0.92 -4.57 -2.30
C GLN A 21 -0.15 -5.61 -3.14
N LYS A 22 0.77 -6.38 -2.53
CA LYS A 22 1.46 -7.48 -3.22
C LYS A 22 0.49 -8.56 -3.69
N PHE A 23 -0.50 -8.89 -2.87
CA PHE A 23 -1.55 -9.84 -3.26
C PHE A 23 -2.35 -9.32 -4.45
N LEU A 24 -2.77 -8.04 -4.44
CA LEU A 24 -3.43 -7.42 -5.58
C LEU A 24 -2.59 -7.44 -6.86
N LYS A 25 -1.30 -7.07 -6.78
CA LYS A 25 -0.39 -7.13 -7.94
C LYS A 25 -0.30 -8.54 -8.51
N LYS A 26 -0.19 -9.56 -7.66
CA LYS A 26 -0.17 -10.96 -8.10
C LYS A 26 -1.47 -11.34 -8.82
N MET A 27 -2.63 -11.02 -8.24
CA MET A 27 -3.92 -11.29 -8.90
C MET A 27 -4.05 -10.61 -10.27
N LEU A 28 -3.54 -9.39 -10.42
CA LEU A 28 -3.54 -8.69 -11.71
C LEU A 28 -2.64 -9.38 -12.74
N LEU A 29 -1.43 -9.78 -12.34
CA LEU A 29 -0.51 -10.53 -13.19
C LEU A 29 -1.12 -11.87 -13.63
N ASP A 30 -1.74 -12.60 -12.71
CA ASP A 30 -2.39 -13.89 -12.99
C ASP A 30 -3.54 -13.74 -14.00
N ARG A 31 -4.17 -12.55 -14.08
CA ARG A 31 -5.25 -12.26 -15.03
C ARG A 31 -4.79 -11.71 -16.37
N GLN A 32 -3.52 -11.34 -16.50
CA GLN A 32 -2.98 -10.75 -17.72
C GLN A 32 -3.07 -11.71 -18.91
N HIS A 33 -2.77 -12.99 -18.69
CA HIS A 33 -2.90 -13.99 -19.76
C HIS A 33 -4.36 -14.15 -20.21
N SER A 34 -5.31 -14.24 -19.28
CA SER A 34 -6.73 -14.32 -19.61
C SER A 34 -7.23 -13.09 -20.37
N MET A 35 -6.74 -11.89 -20.02
CA MET A 35 -7.07 -10.65 -20.72
C MET A 35 -6.57 -10.67 -22.17
N SER A 36 -5.33 -11.11 -22.38
CA SER A 36 -4.75 -11.26 -23.72
C SER A 36 -5.52 -12.29 -24.56
N SER A 37 -5.87 -13.44 -23.99
CA SER A 37 -6.60 -14.49 -24.69
C SER A 37 -8.01 -14.05 -25.06
N LEU A 38 -8.70 -13.34 -24.16
CA LEU A 38 -10.03 -12.78 -24.42
C LEU A 38 -9.98 -11.74 -25.55
N PHE A 39 -8.96 -10.89 -25.55
CA PHE A 39 -8.77 -9.91 -26.62
C PHE A 39 -8.54 -10.57 -27.99
N SER A 40 -7.65 -11.57 -28.06
CA SER A 40 -7.42 -12.32 -29.29
C SER A 40 -8.69 -13.02 -29.78
N MET A 41 -9.40 -13.73 -28.90
CA MET A 41 -10.64 -14.42 -29.24
C MET A 41 -11.71 -13.43 -29.74
N GLY A 42 -11.88 -12.30 -29.05
CA GLY A 42 -12.85 -11.29 -29.43
C GLY A 42 -12.54 -10.68 -30.81
N ASN A 43 -11.26 -10.46 -31.13
CA ASN A 43 -10.87 -10.00 -32.47
C ASN A 43 -11.14 -11.04 -33.55
N GLU A 44 -10.91 -12.33 -33.30
CA GLU A 44 -11.26 -13.39 -34.26
C GLU A 44 -12.77 -13.43 -34.52
N ILE A 45 -13.60 -13.35 -33.47
CA ILE A 45 -15.06 -13.30 -33.63
C ILE A 45 -15.49 -12.03 -34.39
N ALA A 46 -14.86 -10.89 -34.10
CA ALA A 46 -15.18 -9.63 -34.77
C ALA A 46 -14.91 -9.68 -36.28
N LYS A 47 -13.92 -10.44 -36.75
CA LYS A 47 -13.61 -10.61 -38.19
C LYS A 47 -14.76 -11.27 -38.95
N GLU A 48 -15.40 -12.28 -38.35
CA GLU A 48 -16.49 -13.04 -38.98
C GLU A 48 -17.88 -12.38 -38.76
N ALA A 49 -17.97 -11.41 -37.86
CA ALA A 49 -19.23 -10.74 -37.52
C ALA A 49 -19.67 -9.69 -38.57
N GLU A 50 -20.99 -9.45 -38.62
CA GLU A 50 -21.56 -8.37 -39.42
C GLU A 50 -21.02 -6.99 -38.99
N PRO A 51 -20.98 -5.97 -39.87
CA PRO A 51 -20.35 -4.69 -39.57
C PRO A 51 -20.86 -4.00 -38.28
N LYS A 52 -22.15 -4.16 -37.96
CA LYS A 52 -22.75 -3.60 -36.74
C LYS A 52 -22.26 -4.32 -35.48
N GLU A 53 -22.21 -5.65 -35.53
CA GLU A 53 -21.78 -6.51 -34.43
C GLU A 53 -20.26 -6.40 -34.20
N ARG A 54 -19.47 -6.41 -35.27
CA ARG A 54 -18.02 -6.14 -35.24
C ARG A 54 -17.70 -4.86 -34.47
N LYS A 55 -18.34 -3.74 -34.84
CA LYS A 55 -18.15 -2.45 -34.15
C LYS A 55 -18.50 -2.51 -32.67
N ALA A 56 -19.55 -3.27 -32.32
CA ALA A 56 -19.94 -3.44 -30.92
C ALA A 56 -18.89 -4.25 -30.14
N ILE A 57 -18.39 -5.36 -30.71
CA ILE A 57 -17.35 -6.20 -30.12
C ILE A 57 -16.05 -5.40 -29.92
N GLU A 58 -15.56 -4.73 -30.96
CA GLU A 58 -14.34 -3.91 -30.89
C GLU A 58 -14.45 -2.82 -29.82
N LYS A 59 -15.61 -2.16 -29.70
CA LYS A 59 -15.85 -1.15 -28.66
C LYS A 59 -15.76 -1.77 -27.26
N GLN A 60 -16.39 -2.93 -27.04
CA GLN A 60 -16.37 -3.61 -25.75
C GLN A 60 -14.96 -4.10 -25.38
N LEU A 61 -14.20 -4.63 -26.35
CA LEU A 61 -12.81 -5.04 -26.15
C LEU A 61 -11.93 -3.85 -25.76
N LYS A 62 -12.08 -2.72 -26.46
CA LYS A 62 -11.33 -1.49 -26.15
C LYS A 62 -11.64 -0.95 -24.77
N ASP A 63 -12.92 -0.93 -24.37
CA ASP A 63 -13.33 -0.52 -23.02
C ASP A 63 -12.73 -1.43 -21.95
N LEU A 64 -12.79 -2.75 -22.16
CA LEU A 64 -12.27 -3.73 -21.22
C LEU A 64 -10.76 -3.59 -21.02
N ILE A 65 -10.00 -3.46 -22.12
CA ILE A 65 -8.55 -3.24 -22.05
C ILE A 65 -8.25 -1.93 -21.33
N GLY A 66 -8.90 -0.84 -21.73
CA GLY A 66 -8.66 0.46 -21.10
C GLY A 66 -8.90 0.45 -19.59
N ARG A 67 -9.94 -0.26 -19.14
CA ARG A 67 -10.23 -0.44 -17.70
C ARG A 67 -9.20 -1.32 -16.99
N PHE A 68 -8.72 -2.38 -17.64
CA PHE A 68 -7.69 -3.25 -17.07
C PHE A 68 -6.34 -2.55 -16.96
N ASP A 69 -5.97 -1.77 -17.98
CA ASP A 69 -4.74 -0.96 -17.99
C ASP A 69 -4.80 0.11 -16.92
N ALA A 70 -5.89 0.87 -16.83
CA ALA A 70 -6.08 1.88 -15.78
C ALA A 70 -6.05 1.27 -14.37
N LEU A 71 -6.60 0.08 -14.18
CA LEU A 71 -6.53 -0.65 -12.91
C LEU A 71 -5.08 -1.06 -12.58
N THR A 72 -4.35 -1.56 -13.57
CA THR A 72 -2.96 -2.03 -13.40
C THR A 72 -2.01 -0.87 -13.11
N GLU A 73 -2.14 0.23 -13.87
CA GLU A 73 -1.40 1.46 -13.65
C GLU A 73 -1.70 2.05 -12.26
N GLY A 74 -2.98 2.16 -11.89
CA GLY A 74 -3.37 2.62 -10.56
C GLY A 74 -2.81 1.74 -9.44
N ALA A 75 -2.77 0.42 -9.62
CA ALA A 75 -2.17 -0.48 -8.65
C ALA A 75 -0.64 -0.30 -8.57
N GLN A 76 0.04 -0.04 -9.69
CA GLN A 76 1.46 0.25 -9.71
C GLN A 76 1.77 1.57 -9.00
N GLN A 77 1.04 2.64 -9.31
CA GLN A 77 1.22 3.94 -8.68
C GLN A 77 1.03 3.85 -7.16
N ARG A 78 -0.02 3.15 -6.72
CA ARG A 78 -0.26 2.94 -5.29
C ARG A 78 0.85 2.14 -4.60
N THR A 79 1.49 1.20 -5.29
CA THR A 79 2.66 0.49 -4.75
C THR A 79 3.81 1.45 -4.49
N LEU A 80 4.11 2.34 -5.44
CA LEU A 80 5.16 3.35 -5.27
C LEU A 80 4.83 4.28 -4.09
N ASP A 81 3.58 4.71 -3.95
CA ASP A 81 3.14 5.55 -2.84
C ASP A 81 3.32 4.87 -1.48
N LEU A 82 2.94 3.59 -1.39
CA LEU A 82 3.11 2.79 -0.19
C LEU A 82 4.59 2.55 0.16
N GLU A 83 5.44 2.29 -0.84
CA GLU A 83 6.87 2.09 -0.64
C GLU A 83 7.54 3.35 -0.09
N ARG A 84 7.16 4.53 -0.62
CA ARG A 84 7.60 5.83 -0.10
C ARG A 84 7.13 6.05 1.34
N ALA A 85 5.84 5.84 1.61
CA ALA A 85 5.28 6.01 2.95
C ALA A 85 5.94 5.05 3.96
N MET A 86 6.18 3.79 3.57
CA MET A 86 6.86 2.80 4.38
C MET A 86 8.29 3.22 4.73
N HIS A 87 9.04 3.79 3.77
CA HIS A 87 10.38 4.29 4.03
C HIS A 87 10.39 5.37 5.12
N VAL A 88 9.52 6.37 4.99
CA VAL A 88 9.40 7.48 5.95
C VAL A 88 8.91 6.97 7.31
N ALA A 89 7.86 6.16 7.33
CA ALA A 89 7.30 5.60 8.57
C ALA A 89 8.32 4.75 9.34
N LYS A 90 9.13 3.96 8.61
CA LYS A 90 10.21 3.19 9.22
C LYS A 90 11.28 4.09 9.82
N GLN A 91 11.77 5.09 9.08
CA GLN A 91 12.75 6.04 9.58
C GLN A 91 12.26 6.75 10.85
N PHE A 92 11.00 7.17 10.87
CA PHE A 92 10.40 7.79 12.04
C PHE A 92 10.35 6.82 13.23
N GLN A 93 9.88 5.59 13.01
CA GLN A 93 9.82 4.59 14.07
C GLN A 93 11.20 4.22 14.63
N ASP A 94 12.21 4.08 13.76
CA ASP A 94 13.59 3.78 14.15
C ASP A 94 14.19 4.87 15.05
N LYS A 95 13.66 6.10 15.02
CA LYS A 95 14.03 7.20 15.92
C LYS A 95 13.12 7.31 17.15
N LEU A 96 11.83 7.09 16.97
CA LEU A 96 10.84 7.24 18.04
C LEU A 96 11.02 6.17 19.12
N VAL A 97 11.24 4.90 18.75
CA VAL A 97 11.32 3.79 19.70
C VAL A 97 12.47 3.96 20.71
N PRO A 98 13.72 4.22 20.28
CA PRO A 98 14.81 4.46 21.24
C PRO A 98 14.58 5.69 22.13
N LEU A 99 13.94 6.74 21.60
CA LEU A 99 13.62 7.93 22.37
C LEU A 99 12.58 7.62 23.46
N GLN A 100 11.53 6.87 23.13
CA GLN A 100 10.54 6.41 24.10
C GLN A 100 11.19 5.54 25.17
N ASP A 101 12.03 4.58 24.78
CA ASP A 101 12.76 3.74 25.73
C ASP A 101 13.67 4.56 26.66
N TRP A 102 14.31 5.61 26.15
CA TRP A 102 15.13 6.52 26.95
C TRP A 102 14.30 7.36 27.91
N LEU A 103 13.15 7.89 27.46
CA LEU A 103 12.22 8.65 28.29
C LEU A 103 11.69 7.79 29.43
N ASP A 104 11.19 6.59 29.13
CA ASP A 104 10.65 5.65 30.13
C ASP A 104 11.71 5.31 31.20
N ARG A 105 12.97 5.10 30.78
CA ARG A 105 14.08 4.84 31.71
C ARG A 105 14.41 6.07 32.55
N SER A 106 14.38 7.26 31.96
CA SER A 106 14.69 8.50 32.66
C SER A 106 13.60 8.85 33.68
N GLU A 107 12.33 8.70 33.32
CA GLU A 107 11.20 8.90 34.23
C GLU A 107 11.25 7.96 35.43
N ARG A 108 11.54 6.67 35.19
CA ARG A 108 11.73 5.69 36.27
C ARG A 108 12.87 6.10 37.21
N LYS A 109 14.03 6.45 36.65
CA LYS A 109 15.19 6.91 37.45
C LYS A 109 14.84 8.10 38.33
N VAL A 110 14.17 9.11 37.77
CA VAL A 110 13.76 10.30 38.54
C VAL A 110 12.77 9.95 39.63
N LYS A 111 11.82 9.05 39.37
CA LYS A 111 10.86 8.58 40.37
C LYS A 111 11.53 7.78 41.50
N ASP A 112 12.56 7.01 41.17
CA ASP A 112 13.31 6.18 42.12
C ASP A 112 14.33 6.99 42.93
N MET A 113 14.63 8.24 42.56
CA MET A 113 15.46 9.12 43.37
C MET A 113 14.69 9.52 44.64
N GLU A 114 15.20 9.12 45.81
CA GLU A 114 14.65 9.56 47.09
C GLU A 114 14.80 11.09 47.27
N LEU A 115 13.86 11.68 48.02
CA LEU A 115 13.97 13.08 48.44
C LEU A 115 15.21 13.23 49.30
N ILE A 116 16.18 14.02 48.86
CA ILE A 116 17.32 14.41 49.70
C ILE A 116 16.77 15.33 50.80
N PRO A 117 16.81 14.94 52.09
CA PRO A 117 16.43 15.84 53.17
C PRO A 117 17.41 17.00 53.16
N THR A 118 16.90 18.22 53.03
CA THR A 118 17.70 19.45 53.10
C THR A 118 17.75 20.03 54.51
N ASP A 119 17.22 19.31 55.50
CA ASP A 119 17.23 19.74 56.90
C ASP A 119 18.63 19.58 57.50
N GLU A 120 19.20 20.70 57.93
CA GLU A 120 20.55 20.86 58.49
C GLU A 120 20.75 20.10 59.82
N GLU A 121 19.68 19.68 60.49
CA GLU A 121 19.74 18.99 61.80
C GLU A 121 20.21 17.52 61.75
N LYS A 122 20.50 16.95 60.57
CA LYS A 122 20.90 15.54 60.41
C LYS A 122 22.21 15.32 59.64
N ILE A 123 23.05 16.33 59.46
CA ILE A 123 24.42 16.21 58.92
C ILE A 123 25.43 16.22 60.08
#